data_AF-A0A4Q0ZE94-F1
#
_entry.id   AF-A0A4Q0ZE94-F1
#
_cell.length_a   1.000
_cell.length_b   1.000
_cell.length_c   1.000
_cell.angle_alpha   90.00
_cell.angle_beta   90.00
_cell.angle_gamma   90.00
#
_symmetry.space_group_name_H-M   'P 1'
#
loop_
_entity.id
_entity.type
_entity.pdbx_description
1 polymer ?
#
loop_
_entity_poly.entity_id
_entity_poly.type
_entity_poly.pdbx_seq_one_letter_code
_entity_poly.pdbx_strand_id
1 'polypeptide(L)'
;MSIRTSYGDYKNIFNCYNLKIDGSERFLKKIKIYETFSKVILIIILAFAAILFYDLVTNNKKEAESLGFVFVLILIFGSLLRFIFNEIKRANISKLDNLIFNNFLIKQIKIFYTFEELKNFTYEKIEHITTKLVNSRNANQTIIDLSFMAFEKKAEGIIISSNSQSSLTVGTIGKRTGGSINTHIINSTEAILIKNIKTNENTNQTKDLNYWFELKEKGAITQEEYEIKKKDFLK
;
A
#
# COMPACT_ATOMS: atom_id res chain seq x y z
N MET A 1 3.53 1.02 -2.27
CA MET A 1 3.20 2.42 -2.04
C MET A 1 1.96 2.45 -1.15
N SER A 2 1.98 3.21 -0.08
CA SER A 2 0.73 3.65 0.56
C SER A 2 0.44 5.05 0.04
N ILE A 3 -0.76 5.59 0.28
CA ILE A 3 -1.11 6.95 -0.17
C ILE A 3 0.02 7.93 0.17
N ARG A 4 0.56 7.82 1.39
CA ARG A 4 1.81 8.45 1.83
C ARG A 4 2.57 7.55 2.82
N THR A 5 3.77 7.94 3.25
CA THR A 5 4.65 7.06 4.08
C THR A 5 5.00 7.60 5.47
N SER A 6 4.74 8.89 5.71
CA SER A 6 5.03 9.57 6.96
C SER A 6 3.79 10.16 7.62
N TYR A 7 3.84 10.34 8.94
CA TYR A 7 2.79 11.05 9.66
C TYR A 7 2.55 12.46 9.11
N GLY A 8 3.63 13.19 8.78
CA GLY A 8 3.54 14.56 8.26
C GLY A 8 2.73 14.64 6.98
N ASP A 9 2.95 13.71 6.06
CA ASP A 9 2.23 13.67 4.79
C ASP A 9 0.74 13.39 4.99
N TYR A 10 0.37 12.42 5.87
CA TYR A 10 -1.03 12.17 6.19
C TYR A 10 -1.67 13.36 6.88
N LYS A 11 -0.97 14.01 7.82
CA LYS A 11 -1.49 15.22 8.46
C LYS A 11 -1.76 16.32 7.42
N ASN A 12 -0.89 16.48 6.44
CA ASN A 12 -1.09 17.42 5.35
C ASN A 12 -2.33 17.07 4.52
N ILE A 13 -2.57 15.80 4.20
CA ILE A 13 -3.80 15.37 3.50
C ILE A 13 -5.04 15.75 4.32
N PHE A 14 -5.06 15.43 5.62
CA PHE A 14 -6.19 15.77 6.49
C PHE A 14 -6.44 17.28 6.56
N ASN A 15 -5.36 18.07 6.62
CA ASN A 15 -5.47 19.53 6.66
C ASN A 15 -5.90 20.14 5.32
N CYS A 16 -5.24 19.77 4.22
CA CYS A 16 -5.49 20.31 2.88
C CYS A 16 -6.92 20.02 2.41
N TYR A 17 -7.46 18.86 2.75
CA TYR A 17 -8.81 18.44 2.34
C TYR A 17 -9.83 18.53 3.49
N ASN A 18 -9.46 19.13 4.63
CA ASN A 18 -10.31 19.30 5.82
C ASN A 18 -11.06 18.01 6.22
N LEU A 19 -10.36 16.88 6.24
CA LEU A 19 -10.95 15.56 6.47
C LEU A 19 -11.32 15.38 7.94
N LYS A 20 -12.59 15.09 8.21
CA LYS A 20 -13.10 14.69 9.53
C LYS A 20 -13.62 13.26 9.45
N ILE A 21 -12.71 12.30 9.68
CA ILE A 21 -13.03 10.87 9.63
C ILE A 21 -12.93 10.30 11.04
N ASP A 22 -14.04 9.76 11.56
CA ASP A 22 -14.06 9.17 12.89
C ASP A 22 -13.07 7.98 12.99
N GLY A 23 -12.43 7.84 14.14
CA GLY A 23 -11.40 6.82 14.39
C GLY A 23 -10.04 7.05 13.71
N SER A 24 -9.91 8.00 12.78
CA SER A 24 -8.64 8.28 12.08
C SER A 24 -7.53 8.80 12.99
N GLU A 25 -7.86 9.61 14.01
CA GLU A 25 -6.91 10.18 14.96
C GLU A 25 -6.12 9.11 15.72
N ARG A 26 -6.78 8.00 16.07
CA ARG A 26 -6.14 6.87 16.75
C ARG A 26 -5.01 6.29 15.91
N PHE A 27 -5.22 6.15 14.61
CA PHE A 27 -4.22 5.63 13.68
C PHE A 27 -3.12 6.67 13.43
N LEU A 28 -3.47 7.94 13.22
CA LEU A 28 -2.50 9.03 13.08
C LEU A 28 -1.56 9.13 14.28
N LYS A 29 -2.09 9.06 15.50
CA LYS A 29 -1.29 9.07 16.74
C LYS A 29 -0.33 7.88 16.80
N LYS A 30 -0.80 6.67 16.48
CA LYS A 30 0.06 5.48 16.41
C LYS A 30 1.16 5.61 15.38
N ILE A 31 0.85 6.08 14.17
CA ILE A 31 1.84 6.29 13.10
C ILE A 31 2.92 7.26 13.60
N LYS A 32 2.55 8.40 14.20
CA LYS A 32 3.49 9.37 14.77
C LYS A 32 4.39 8.74 15.83
N ILE A 33 3.80 8.00 16.77
CA ILE A 33 4.52 7.34 17.87
C ILE A 33 5.56 6.35 17.32
N TYR A 34 5.15 5.43 16.44
CA TYR A 34 6.06 4.41 15.90
C TYR A 34 7.12 4.98 14.97
N GLU A 35 6.80 6.03 14.20
CA GLU A 35 7.79 6.76 13.41
C GLU A 35 8.84 7.42 14.33
N THR A 36 8.40 8.03 15.43
CA THR A 36 9.29 8.66 16.42
C THR A 36 10.17 7.62 17.09
N PHE A 37 9.61 6.50 17.57
CA PHE A 37 10.38 5.42 18.17
C PHE A 37 11.41 4.85 17.20
N SER A 38 11.05 4.59 15.95
CA SER A 38 11.98 4.10 14.93
C SER A 38 13.18 5.04 14.71
N LYS A 39 12.93 6.37 14.72
CA LYS A 39 13.97 7.40 14.63
C LYS A 39 14.85 7.46 15.88
N VAL A 40 14.25 7.45 17.07
CA VAL A 40 14.97 7.49 18.36
C VAL A 40 15.85 6.26 18.53
N ILE A 41 15.35 5.07 18.21
CA ILE A 41 16.12 3.82 18.25
C ILE A 41 17.35 3.92 17.34
N LEU A 42 17.19 4.44 16.12
CA LEU A 42 18.32 4.63 15.22
C LEU A 42 19.39 5.56 15.81
N ILE A 43 18.98 6.69 16.43
CA ILE A 43 19.90 7.64 17.06
C ILE A 43 20.66 6.97 18.21
N ILE A 44 19.95 6.24 19.08
CA ILE A 44 20.55 5.52 20.21
C ILE A 44 21.57 4.50 19.70
N ILE A 45 21.21 3.69 18.70
CA ILE A 45 22.11 2.68 18.12
C ILE A 45 23.37 3.35 17.55
N LEU A 46 23.21 4.44 16.79
CA LEU A 46 24.35 5.15 16.19
C LEU A 46 25.26 5.77 17.24
N ALA A 47 24.70 6.32 18.32
CA ALA A 47 25.48 6.89 19.42
C ALA A 47 26.29 5.81 20.16
N PHE A 48 25.65 4.70 20.53
CA PHE A 48 26.35 3.57 21.18
C PHE A 48 27.38 2.93 20.24
N ALA A 49 27.04 2.79 18.96
CA ALA A 49 27.96 2.29 17.96
C ALA A 49 29.20 3.19 17.83
N ALA A 50 29.04 4.51 17.82
CA ALA A 50 30.17 5.44 17.73
C ALA A 50 31.10 5.35 18.95
N ILE A 51 30.55 5.24 20.17
CA ILE A 51 31.33 5.10 21.41
C ILE A 51 32.12 3.79 21.39
N LEU A 52 31.44 2.67 21.10
CA LEU A 52 32.08 1.36 21.06
C LEU A 52 33.11 1.25 19.93
N PHE A 53 32.87 1.91 18.80
CA PHE A 53 33.83 1.96 17.70
C PHE A 53 35.09 2.74 18.10
N TYR A 54 34.94 3.87 18.80
CA TYR A 54 36.07 4.63 19.32
C TYR A 54 36.92 3.75 20.27
N ASP A 55 36.28 3.11 21.25
CA ASP A 55 36.97 2.25 22.21
C ASP A 55 37.66 1.04 21.55
N LEU A 56 37.03 0.47 20.51
CA LEU A 56 37.59 -0.63 19.71
C LEU A 56 38.88 -0.20 18.97
N VAL A 57 38.95 1.04 18.49
CA VAL A 57 40.11 1.57 17.76
C VAL A 57 41.25 1.97 18.70
N THR A 58 40.95 2.33 19.95
CA THR A 58 41.94 2.84 20.92
C THR A 58 42.46 1.82 21.94
N ASN A 59 41.75 0.71 22.21
CA ASN A 59 42.13 -0.27 23.25
C ASN A 59 42.95 -1.49 22.76
N ASN A 60 43.65 -2.13 23.70
CA ASN A 60 44.50 -3.30 23.47
C ASN A 60 43.73 -4.56 23.00
N LYS A 61 44.39 -5.40 22.19
CA LYS A 61 43.80 -6.52 21.40
C LYS A 61 42.81 -7.45 22.12
N LYS A 62 42.99 -7.77 23.41
CA LYS A 62 42.12 -8.74 24.12
C LYS A 62 40.76 -8.17 24.53
N GLU A 63 40.68 -6.89 24.87
CA GLU A 63 39.41 -6.21 25.22
C GLU A 63 38.67 -5.76 23.96
N ALA A 64 39.39 -5.54 22.86
CA ALA A 64 38.81 -5.22 21.56
C ALA A 64 37.91 -6.35 21.02
N GLU A 65 38.24 -7.62 21.28
CA GLU A 65 37.42 -8.76 20.81
C GLU A 65 36.04 -8.81 21.51
N SER A 66 35.99 -8.60 22.83
CA SER A 66 34.72 -8.60 23.58
C SER A 66 33.89 -7.34 23.29
N LEU A 67 34.52 -6.18 23.16
CA LEU A 67 33.86 -4.93 22.74
C LEU A 67 33.29 -5.04 21.32
N GLY A 68 34.03 -5.66 20.40
CA GLY A 68 33.57 -5.93 19.04
C GLY A 68 32.34 -6.83 19.00
N PHE A 69 32.27 -7.86 19.86
CA PHE A 69 31.10 -8.74 19.96
C PHE A 69 29.86 -7.99 20.47
N VAL A 70 30.01 -7.17 21.52
CA VAL A 70 28.91 -6.35 22.06
C VAL A 70 28.41 -5.33 21.04
N PHE A 71 29.32 -4.71 20.30
CA PHE A 71 29.01 -3.77 19.21
C PHE A 71 28.10 -4.42 18.15
N VAL A 72 28.46 -5.62 17.68
CA VAL A 72 27.68 -6.35 16.68
C VAL A 72 26.28 -6.70 17.21
N LEU A 73 26.16 -7.14 18.47
CA LEU A 73 24.88 -7.46 19.08
C LEU A 73 23.95 -6.23 19.14
N ILE A 74 24.45 -5.07 19.56
CA ILE A 74 23.67 -3.83 19.63
C ILE A 74 23.13 -3.43 18.25
N LEU A 75 23.97 -3.55 17.20
CA LEU A 75 23.55 -3.27 15.84
C LEU A 75 22.44 -4.22 15.37
N ILE A 76 22.58 -5.53 15.62
CA ILE A 76 21.60 -6.54 15.22
C ILE A 76 20.26 -6.31 15.94
N PHE A 77 20.27 -6.27 17.27
CA PHE A 77 19.05 -6.12 18.06
C PHE A 77 18.38 -4.78 17.81
N GLY A 78 19.16 -3.71 17.72
CA GLY A 78 18.66 -2.38 17.42
C GLY A 78 18.00 -2.30 16.04
N SER A 79 18.64 -2.89 15.02
CA SER A 79 18.08 -2.97 13.67
C SER A 79 16.77 -3.77 13.64
N LEU A 80 16.73 -4.91 14.35
CA LEU A 80 15.54 -5.74 14.47
C LEU A 80 14.38 -4.98 15.12
N LEU A 81 14.64 -4.26 16.22
CA LEU A 81 13.64 -3.43 16.89
C LEU A 81 13.09 -2.35 15.94
N ARG A 82 13.99 -1.65 15.24
CA ARG A 82 13.62 -0.62 14.25
C ARG A 82 12.75 -1.20 13.14
N PHE A 83 13.08 -2.40 12.66
CA PHE A 83 12.31 -3.12 11.65
C PHE A 83 10.89 -3.41 12.15
N ILE A 84 10.74 -3.96 13.36
CA ILE A 84 9.44 -4.26 13.98
C ILE A 84 8.57 -3.00 14.07
N PHE A 85 9.11 -1.89 14.57
CA PHE A 85 8.34 -0.64 14.67
C PHE A 85 7.93 -0.08 13.30
N ASN A 86 8.79 -0.22 12.28
CA ASN A 86 8.44 0.16 10.91
C ASN A 86 7.32 -0.70 10.34
N GLU A 87 7.31 -2.00 10.62
CA GLU A 87 6.26 -2.91 10.17
C GLU A 87 4.92 -2.64 10.90
N ILE A 88 4.95 -2.33 12.20
CA ILE A 88 3.75 -1.89 12.94
C ILE A 88 3.24 -0.55 12.39
N LYS A 89 4.14 0.40 12.07
CA LYS A 89 3.76 1.67 11.43
C LYS A 89 3.03 1.41 10.10
N ARG A 90 3.58 0.56 9.23
CA ARG A 90 2.98 0.19 7.94
C ARG A 90 1.60 -0.44 8.09
N ALA A 91 1.39 -1.29 9.10
CA ALA A 91 0.07 -1.85 9.37
C ALA A 91 -0.97 -0.78 9.74
N ASN A 92 -0.59 0.24 10.52
CA ASN A 92 -1.50 1.35 10.87
C ASN A 92 -1.75 2.28 9.68
N ILE A 93 -0.76 2.49 8.82
CA ILE A 93 -0.92 3.23 7.56
C ILE A 93 -1.96 2.55 6.67
N SER A 94 -1.85 1.24 6.46
CA SER A 94 -2.80 0.49 5.63
C SER A 94 -4.24 0.59 6.15
N LYS A 95 -4.44 0.59 7.48
CA LYS A 95 -5.76 0.81 8.09
C LYS A 95 -6.27 2.24 7.87
N LEU A 96 -5.39 3.22 7.95
CA LEU A 96 -5.73 4.62 7.68
C LEU A 96 -6.09 4.84 6.22
N ASP A 97 -5.37 4.22 5.28
CA ASP A 97 -5.67 4.26 3.85
C ASP A 97 -7.06 3.69 3.55
N ASN A 98 -7.42 2.55 4.15
CA ASN A 98 -8.76 2.00 4.05
C ASN A 98 -9.84 2.95 4.60
N LEU A 99 -9.57 3.63 5.72
CA LEU A 99 -10.50 4.61 6.28
C LEU A 99 -10.69 5.81 5.36
N ILE A 100 -9.61 6.35 4.79
CA ILE A 100 -9.67 7.45 3.83
C ILE A 100 -10.44 7.01 2.58
N PHE A 101 -10.16 5.81 2.09
CA PHE A 101 -10.84 5.29 0.91
C PHE A 101 -12.35 5.15 1.14
N ASN A 102 -12.75 4.46 2.21
CA ASN A 102 -14.15 4.14 2.48
C ASN A 102 -14.98 5.36 2.90
N ASN A 103 -14.38 6.34 3.60
CA ASN A 103 -15.15 7.47 4.13
C ASN A 103 -15.08 8.73 3.26
N PHE A 104 -14.03 8.86 2.45
CA PHE A 104 -13.77 10.06 1.66
C PHE A 104 -13.69 9.73 0.16
N LEU A 105 -12.74 8.91 -0.29
CA LEU A 105 -12.49 8.74 -1.73
C LEU A 105 -13.69 8.15 -2.48
N ILE A 106 -14.37 7.16 -1.92
CA ILE A 106 -15.56 6.55 -2.56
C ILE A 106 -16.71 7.53 -2.78
N LYS A 107 -16.75 8.62 -2.00
CA LYS A 107 -17.76 9.69 -2.15
C LYS A 107 -17.36 10.73 -3.18
N GLN A 108 -16.06 10.87 -3.45
CA GLN A 108 -15.51 11.88 -4.37
C GLN A 108 -15.29 11.32 -5.77
N ILE A 109 -14.99 10.03 -5.90
CA ILE A 109 -14.64 9.39 -7.17
C ILE A 109 -15.52 8.17 -7.40
N LYS A 110 -16.16 8.13 -8.57
CA LYS A 110 -16.87 6.94 -9.05
C LYS A 110 -15.86 5.93 -9.60
N ILE A 111 -15.93 4.70 -9.11
CA ILE A 111 -15.05 3.62 -9.56
C ILE A 111 -15.89 2.68 -10.43
N PHE A 112 -15.49 2.53 -11.68
CA PHE A 112 -16.09 1.63 -12.64
C PHE A 112 -15.18 0.44 -12.85
N TYR A 113 -15.73 -0.75 -12.69
CA TYR A 113 -15.01 -2.00 -12.83
C TYR A 113 -15.33 -2.66 -14.16
N THR A 114 -16.52 -2.51 -14.73
CA THR A 114 -16.86 -3.19 -15.99
C THR A 114 -17.20 -2.20 -17.10
N PHE A 115 -17.03 -2.63 -18.36
CA PHE A 115 -17.50 -1.85 -19.51
C PHE A 115 -19.02 -1.70 -19.49
N GLU A 116 -19.73 -2.66 -18.90
CA GLU A 116 -21.18 -2.60 -18.76
C GLU A 116 -21.59 -1.39 -17.91
N GLU A 117 -20.93 -1.16 -16.79
CA GLU A 117 -21.20 0.00 -15.93
C GLU A 117 -21.00 1.33 -16.66
N LEU A 118 -20.21 1.35 -17.74
CA LEU A 118 -19.93 2.52 -18.56
C LEU A 118 -20.88 2.72 -19.75
N LYS A 119 -21.63 1.68 -20.17
CA LYS A 119 -22.55 1.77 -21.32
C LYS A 119 -23.59 2.90 -21.14
N ASN A 120 -23.91 3.21 -19.89
CA ASN A 120 -24.92 4.20 -19.53
C ASN A 120 -24.32 5.57 -19.22
N PHE A 121 -23.02 5.78 -19.47
CA PHE A 121 -22.38 7.06 -19.20
C PHE A 121 -21.64 7.59 -20.41
N THR A 122 -21.75 8.90 -20.62
CA THR A 122 -20.79 9.64 -21.45
C THR A 122 -19.74 10.27 -20.56
N TYR A 123 -18.49 10.25 -21.01
CA TYR A 123 -17.34 10.72 -20.24
C TYR A 123 -16.19 11.15 -21.15
N GLU A 124 -15.35 12.05 -20.64
CA GLU A 124 -14.09 12.42 -21.26
C GLU A 124 -12.94 11.69 -20.58
N LYS A 125 -12.08 11.06 -21.38
CA LYS A 125 -10.83 10.43 -20.89
C LYS A 125 -9.79 11.53 -20.63
N ILE A 126 -9.16 11.47 -19.46
CA ILE A 126 -8.07 12.38 -19.09
C ILE A 126 -6.73 11.71 -19.42
N GLU A 127 -6.45 10.58 -18.76
CA GLU A 127 -5.16 9.92 -18.81
C GLU A 127 -5.30 8.44 -18.40
N HIS A 128 -4.35 7.61 -18.82
CA HIS A 128 -4.19 6.24 -18.33
C HIS A 128 -3.06 6.20 -17.30
N ILE A 129 -3.35 5.70 -16.10
CA ILE A 129 -2.38 5.59 -15.00
C ILE A 129 -2.23 4.14 -14.56
N THR A 130 -1.04 3.83 -14.05
CA THR A 130 -0.69 2.50 -13.55
C THR A 130 0.00 2.62 -12.21
N THR A 131 -0.37 1.78 -11.25
CA THR A 131 0.32 1.68 -9.95
C THR A 131 0.77 0.26 -9.72
N LYS A 132 2.03 0.10 -9.32
CA LYS A 132 2.66 -1.18 -9.01
C LYS A 132 3.15 -1.19 -7.56
N LEU A 133 2.95 -2.31 -6.89
CA LEU A 133 3.27 -2.45 -5.48
C LEU A 133 3.86 -3.81 -5.18
N VAL A 134 5.08 -3.79 -4.63
CA VAL A 134 5.76 -5.00 -4.18
C VAL A 134 5.38 -5.32 -2.75
N ASN A 135 5.00 -6.58 -2.49
CA ASN A 135 4.67 -7.13 -1.18
C ASN A 135 3.62 -6.29 -0.42
N SER A 136 2.46 -6.09 -1.05
CA SER A 136 1.36 -5.36 -0.42
C SER A 136 0.82 -6.07 0.81
N ARG A 137 0.58 -5.33 1.90
CA ARG A 137 -0.17 -5.81 3.07
C ARG A 137 -1.69 -5.76 2.86
N ASN A 138 -2.15 -4.99 1.87
CA ASN A 138 -3.56 -4.82 1.54
C ASN A 138 -3.76 -5.11 0.05
N ALA A 139 -4.58 -6.11 -0.27
CA ALA A 139 -4.83 -6.52 -1.65
C ALA A 139 -5.33 -5.35 -2.52
N ASN A 140 -6.10 -4.43 -1.93
CA ASN A 140 -6.72 -3.31 -2.64
C ASN A 140 -5.90 -2.01 -2.58
N GLN A 141 -4.67 -2.06 -2.05
CA GLN A 141 -3.85 -0.86 -1.87
C GLN A 141 -3.59 -0.12 -3.19
N THR A 142 -3.37 -0.85 -4.28
CA THR A 142 -3.14 -0.28 -5.60
C THR A 142 -4.38 0.47 -6.12
N ILE A 143 -5.58 -0.03 -5.87
CA ILE A 143 -6.84 0.66 -6.19
C ILE A 143 -7.00 1.93 -5.35
N ILE A 144 -6.67 1.86 -4.05
CA ILE A 144 -6.73 3.02 -3.15
C ILE A 144 -5.76 4.11 -3.61
N ASP A 145 -4.52 3.75 -3.92
CA ASP A 145 -3.49 4.67 -4.39
C ASP A 145 -3.91 5.34 -5.71
N LEU A 146 -4.43 4.56 -6.67
CA LEU A 146 -4.95 5.07 -7.94
C LEU A 146 -6.13 6.02 -7.75
N SER A 147 -7.05 5.69 -6.85
CA SER A 147 -8.20 6.54 -6.52
C SER A 147 -7.73 7.86 -5.94
N PHE A 148 -6.74 7.84 -5.05
CA PHE A 148 -6.18 9.06 -4.50
C PHE A 148 -5.46 9.90 -5.57
N MET A 149 -4.68 9.29 -6.46
CA MET A 149 -4.04 10.00 -7.58
C MET A 149 -5.05 10.63 -8.53
N ALA A 150 -6.13 9.91 -8.84
CA ALA A 150 -7.22 10.44 -9.66
C ALA A 150 -7.89 11.65 -9.01
N PHE A 151 -8.04 11.62 -7.68
CA PHE A 151 -8.58 12.74 -6.90
C PHE A 151 -7.67 13.97 -6.98
N GLU A 152 -6.35 13.79 -6.79
CA GLU A 152 -5.38 14.87 -6.94
C GLU A 152 -5.37 15.47 -8.35
N LYS A 153 -5.66 14.65 -9.38
CA LYS A 153 -5.79 15.09 -10.78
C LYS A 153 -7.18 15.65 -11.13
N LYS A 154 -8.08 15.83 -10.15
CA LYS A 154 -9.46 16.34 -10.33
C LYS A 154 -10.32 15.51 -11.29
N ALA A 155 -10.10 14.20 -11.34
CA ALA A 155 -11.00 13.29 -12.04
C ALA A 155 -12.30 13.09 -11.25
N GLU A 156 -13.40 12.86 -11.97
CA GLU A 156 -14.70 12.53 -11.37
C GLU A 156 -14.89 11.02 -11.19
N GLY A 157 -14.11 10.23 -11.94
CA GLY A 157 -14.15 8.78 -11.87
C GLY A 157 -12.88 8.12 -12.39
N ILE A 158 -12.78 6.83 -12.11
CA ILE A 158 -11.75 5.95 -12.64
C ILE A 158 -12.40 4.69 -13.24
N ILE A 159 -11.85 4.22 -14.35
CA ILE A 159 -12.20 2.94 -14.96
C ILE A 159 -11.06 1.98 -14.72
N ILE A 160 -11.29 0.92 -13.95
CA ILE A 160 -10.28 -0.11 -13.73
C ILE A 160 -10.15 -0.96 -15.00
N SER A 161 -9.02 -0.81 -15.70
CA SER A 161 -8.71 -1.56 -16.92
C SER A 161 -8.17 -2.94 -16.57
N SER A 162 -7.24 -3.02 -15.63
CA SER A 162 -6.68 -4.29 -15.16
C SER A 162 -6.34 -4.23 -13.67
N ASN A 163 -6.48 -5.38 -13.00
CA ASN A 163 -5.94 -5.60 -11.67
C ASN A 163 -5.29 -6.98 -11.67
N SER A 164 -3.99 -7.03 -11.39
CA SER A 164 -3.20 -8.25 -11.56
C SER A 164 -2.21 -8.42 -10.43
N GLN A 165 -1.95 -9.67 -10.08
CA GLN A 165 -0.91 -10.08 -9.16
C GLN A 165 0.07 -10.97 -9.92
N SER A 166 1.34 -10.57 -9.91
CA SER A 166 2.43 -11.31 -10.54
C SER A 166 3.50 -11.66 -9.50
N SER A 167 4.33 -12.68 -9.78
CA SER A 167 5.48 -13.02 -8.96
C SER A 167 6.76 -12.77 -9.76
N LEU A 168 7.70 -12.04 -9.14
CA LEU A 168 9.03 -11.80 -9.66
C LEU A 168 10.02 -12.58 -8.80
N THR A 169 10.56 -13.66 -9.35
CA THR A 169 11.59 -14.48 -8.69
C THR A 169 12.97 -14.02 -9.15
N VAL A 170 13.76 -13.46 -8.24
CA VAL A 170 15.12 -13.02 -8.49
C VAL A 170 16.09 -14.03 -7.88
N GLY A 171 16.83 -14.73 -8.73
CA GLY A 171 17.92 -15.60 -8.34
C GLY A 171 19.27 -14.88 -8.43
N THR A 172 20.06 -14.91 -7.37
CA THR A 172 21.46 -14.47 -7.41
C THR A 172 22.36 -15.70 -7.26
N ILE A 173 23.29 -15.91 -8.19
CA ILE A 173 24.26 -17.01 -8.12
C ILE A 173 25.65 -16.43 -7.86
N GLY A 174 26.23 -16.74 -6.71
CA GLY A 174 27.60 -16.37 -6.37
C GLY A 174 28.63 -17.31 -7.00
N LYS A 175 29.81 -16.79 -7.35
CA LYS A 175 30.92 -17.55 -7.98
C LYS A 175 31.47 -18.71 -7.14
N ARG A 176 31.19 -18.77 -5.84
CA ARG A 176 31.62 -19.84 -4.92
C ARG A 176 30.45 -20.25 -4.02
N THR A 177 29.68 -21.25 -4.49
CA THR A 177 28.79 -22.13 -3.70
C THR A 177 27.65 -21.50 -2.88
N GLY A 178 27.13 -20.33 -3.26
CA GLY A 178 25.94 -19.75 -2.62
C GLY A 178 25.00 -19.12 -3.64
N GLY A 179 23.80 -19.68 -3.79
CA GLY A 179 22.71 -19.08 -4.56
C GLY A 179 21.60 -18.64 -3.62
N SER A 180 21.03 -17.45 -3.84
CA SER A 180 19.82 -17.01 -3.14
C SER A 180 18.69 -16.84 -4.15
N ILE A 181 17.47 -17.22 -3.75
CA ILE A 181 16.25 -17.01 -4.53
C ILE A 181 15.32 -16.18 -3.67
N ASN A 182 14.95 -15.00 -4.15
CA ASN A 182 13.95 -14.15 -3.51
C ASN A 182 12.75 -13.99 -4.44
N THR A 183 11.57 -14.35 -3.96
CA THR A 183 10.32 -14.14 -4.69
C THR A 183 9.62 -12.89 -4.16
N HIS A 184 9.31 -11.96 -5.07
CA HIS A 184 8.57 -10.75 -4.80
C HIS A 184 7.17 -10.88 -5.40
N ILE A 185 6.13 -10.56 -4.63
CA ILE A 185 4.77 -10.47 -5.16
C ILE A 185 4.54 -9.03 -5.60
N ILE A 186 4.10 -8.82 -6.84
CA ILE A 186 3.84 -7.52 -7.42
C ILE A 186 2.35 -7.41 -7.75
N ASN A 187 1.66 -6.54 -7.04
CA ASN A 187 0.29 -6.15 -7.36
C ASN A 187 0.35 -4.96 -8.32
N SER A 188 -0.39 -5.02 -9.42
CA SER A 188 -0.44 -3.98 -10.44
C SER A 188 -1.88 -3.69 -10.79
N THR A 189 -2.28 -2.43 -10.70
CA THR A 189 -3.59 -1.97 -11.14
C THR A 189 -3.42 -0.85 -12.15
N GLU A 190 -4.23 -0.90 -13.20
CA GLU A 190 -4.29 0.10 -14.25
C GLU A 190 -5.68 0.72 -14.27
N ALA A 191 -5.73 2.03 -14.48
CA ALA A 191 -6.99 2.75 -14.55
C ALA A 191 -6.95 3.90 -15.55
N ILE A 192 -8.09 4.17 -16.18
CA ILE A 192 -8.31 5.36 -17.01
C ILE A 192 -9.07 6.39 -16.18
N LEU A 193 -8.52 7.59 -16.05
CA LEU A 193 -9.19 8.70 -15.37
C LEU A 193 -10.21 9.32 -16.30
N ILE A 194 -11.37 9.65 -15.75
CA ILE A 194 -12.47 10.22 -16.49
C ILE A 194 -13.08 11.44 -15.78
N LYS A 195 -13.66 12.35 -16.55
CA LYS A 195 -14.39 13.54 -16.08
C LYS A 195 -15.65 13.77 -16.92
N ASN A 196 -16.47 14.74 -16.51
CA ASN A 196 -17.73 15.11 -17.16
C ASN A 196 -18.68 13.91 -17.31
N ILE A 197 -18.80 13.10 -16.27
CA ILE A 197 -19.60 11.87 -16.29
C ILE A 197 -21.08 12.24 -16.30
N LYS A 198 -21.77 11.96 -17.42
CA LYS A 198 -23.22 12.18 -17.55
C LYS A 198 -23.94 10.86 -17.75
N THR A 199 -25.00 10.65 -16.99
CA THR A 199 -25.88 9.49 -17.13
C THR A 199 -26.70 9.62 -18.41
N ASN A 200 -26.66 8.61 -19.26
CA ASN A 200 -27.62 8.43 -20.32
C ASN A 200 -28.81 7.67 -19.74
N GLU A 201 -29.95 8.33 -19.66
CA GLU A 201 -31.22 7.70 -19.33
C GLU A 201 -31.61 6.75 -20.47
N ASN A 202 -31.25 5.48 -20.33
CA ASN A 202 -32.00 4.31 -20.81
C ASN A 202 -31.07 3.11 -20.92
N THR A 203 -31.18 2.18 -19.98
CA THR A 203 -31.17 0.73 -20.21
C THR A 203 -31.22 0.01 -18.87
N ASN A 204 -32.17 -0.91 -18.72
CA ASN A 204 -32.09 -1.95 -17.69
C ASN A 204 -30.96 -2.89 -18.08
N GLN A 205 -29.83 -2.81 -17.37
CA GLN A 205 -28.71 -3.71 -17.59
C GLN A 205 -28.97 -5.04 -16.90
N THR A 206 -29.05 -6.12 -17.68
CA THR A 206 -29.01 -7.49 -17.17
C THR A 206 -27.58 -7.83 -16.78
N LYS A 207 -27.34 -7.91 -15.48
CA LYS A 207 -26.05 -8.36 -14.92
C LYS A 207 -25.94 -9.87 -15.09
N ASP A 208 -25.16 -10.32 -16.06
CA ASP A 208 -24.93 -11.74 -16.32
C ASP A 208 -23.77 -12.29 -15.46
N LEU A 209 -23.45 -13.59 -15.61
CA LEU A 209 -22.36 -14.20 -14.84
C LEU A 209 -20.98 -13.60 -15.21
N ASN A 210 -20.80 -13.14 -16.45
CA ASN A 210 -19.56 -12.53 -16.91
C ASN A 210 -19.33 -11.18 -16.22
N TYR A 211 -20.38 -10.38 -16.02
CA TYR A 211 -20.31 -9.15 -15.22
C TYR A 211 -19.75 -9.44 -13.82
N TRP A 212 -20.27 -10.46 -13.13
CA TRP A 212 -19.77 -10.83 -11.79
C TRP A 212 -18.35 -11.38 -11.82
N PHE A 213 -17.97 -12.10 -12.89
CA PHE A 213 -16.61 -12.58 -13.07
C PHE A 213 -15.62 -11.42 -13.27
N GLU A 214 -15.94 -10.44 -14.11
CA GLU A 214 -15.11 -9.24 -14.32
C GLU A 214 -14.93 -8.44 -13.02
N LEU A 215 -15.99 -8.28 -12.23
CA LEU A 215 -15.90 -7.64 -10.91
C LEU A 215 -14.91 -8.36 -10.00
N LYS A 216 -14.94 -9.69 -10.00
CA LYS A 216 -14.03 -10.52 -9.20
C LYS A 216 -12.59 -10.41 -9.70
N GLU A 217 -12.34 -10.49 -11.01
CA GLU A 217 -10.99 -10.34 -11.57
C GLU A 217 -10.39 -8.97 -11.28
N LYS A 218 -11.22 -7.92 -11.25
CA LYS A 218 -10.77 -6.56 -10.98
C LYS A 218 -10.70 -6.23 -9.49
N GLY A 219 -11.06 -7.17 -8.61
CA GLY A 219 -10.96 -7.04 -7.16
C GLY A 219 -12.08 -6.22 -6.51
N ALA A 220 -13.21 -6.04 -7.20
CA ALA A 220 -14.39 -5.38 -6.66
C ALA A 220 -15.19 -6.26 -5.69
N ILE A 221 -15.18 -7.57 -5.92
CA ILE A 221 -15.83 -8.58 -5.07
C ILE A 221 -14.86 -9.72 -4.74
N THR A 222 -15.13 -10.43 -3.66
CA THR A 222 -14.37 -11.60 -3.21
C THR A 222 -14.73 -12.86 -4.01
N GLN A 223 -13.86 -13.88 -3.96
CA GLN A 223 -14.14 -15.19 -4.57
C GLN A 223 -15.39 -15.84 -3.97
N GLU A 224 -15.62 -15.68 -2.67
CA GLU A 224 -16.78 -16.26 -1.98
C GLU A 224 -18.09 -15.61 -2.47
N GLU A 225 -18.11 -14.28 -2.60
CA GLU A 225 -19.26 -13.55 -3.15
C GLU A 225 -19.56 -13.96 -4.60
N TYR A 226 -18.52 -14.16 -5.42
CA TYR A 226 -18.68 -14.66 -6.78
C TYR A 226 -19.28 -16.07 -6.82
N GLU A 227 -18.82 -17.00 -5.99
CA GLU A 227 -19.35 -18.37 -5.95
C GLU A 227 -20.81 -18.43 -5.48
N ILE A 228 -21.22 -17.54 -4.56
CA ILE A 228 -22.62 -17.40 -4.17
C ILE A 228 -23.47 -16.97 -5.38
N LYS A 229 -23.05 -15.91 -6.08
CA LYS A 229 -23.76 -15.43 -7.27
C LYS A 229 -23.83 -16.47 -8.38
N LYS A 230 -22.73 -17.17 -8.63
CA LYS A 230 -22.68 -18.27 -9.60
C LYS A 230 -23.68 -19.37 -9.27
N LYS A 231 -23.83 -19.75 -7.99
CA LYS A 231 -24.84 -20.72 -7.57
C LYS A 231 -26.27 -20.21 -7.77
N ASP A 232 -26.51 -18.92 -7.57
CA ASP A 232 -27.84 -18.32 -7.80
C ASP A 232 -28.22 -18.33 -9.29
N PHE A 233 -27.25 -18.21 -10.21
CA PHE A 233 -27.49 -18.29 -11.66
C PHE A 233 -27.64 -19.71 -12.22
N LEU A 234 -27.15 -20.72 -11.48
CA LEU A 234 -27.19 -22.13 -11.89
C LEU A 234 -28.37 -22.91 -11.28
N LYS A 235 -29.24 -22.24 -10.51
CA LYS A 235 -30.51 -22.78 -10.00
C LYS A 235 -31.64 -22.44 -10.96
#